data_AF-A0A5J4PC58-F1
#
_entry.id   AF-A0A5J4PC58-F1
#
_cell.length_a   1.000
_cell.length_b   1.000
_cell.length_c   1.000
_cell.angle_alpha   90.00
_cell.angle_beta   90.00
_cell.angle_gamma   90.00
#
_symmetry.space_group_name_H-M   'P 1'
#
loop_
_entity.id
_entity.type
_entity.pdbx_description
1 polymer ?
#
loop_
_entity_poly.entity_id
_entity_poly.type
_entity_poly.pdbx_seq_one_letter_code
_entity_poly.pdbx_strand_id
1 'polypeptide(L)' 'YLLVPGVGAQGGSLEEVCKYGMNKTCGLIVNLSRAIIYADNSENFAQAARTVAAGIQRQMAGQLQAISMK' A
#
# COMPACT_ATOMS: atom_id res chain seq x y z
N TYR A 1 1.30 14.50 -6.39
CA TYR A 1 1.34 13.11 -5.88
C TYR A 1 2.79 12.74 -5.57
N LEU A 2 3.03 11.95 -4.53
CA LEU A 2 4.35 11.44 -4.15
C LEU A 2 4.41 9.92 -4.39
N LEU A 3 5.41 9.47 -5.15
CA LEU A 3 5.69 8.05 -5.35
C LEU A 3 6.56 7.54 -4.20
N VAL A 4 6.12 6.48 -3.52
CA VAL A 4 6.83 5.87 -2.40
C VAL A 4 7.24 4.44 -2.75
N PRO A 5 8.53 4.19 -3.03
CA PRO A 5 9.03 2.86 -3.35
C PRO A 5 9.34 2.04 -2.09
N GLY A 6 9.05 0.73 -2.15
CA GLY A 6 9.62 -0.26 -1.23
C GLY A 6 9.10 -0.21 0.20
N VAL A 7 7.84 0.19 0.38
CA VAL A 7 7.10 0.03 1.64
C VAL A 7 7.09 -1.45 2.06
N GLY A 8 7.30 -1.71 3.35
CA GLY A 8 7.37 -3.05 3.93
C GLY A 8 8.74 -3.71 3.82
N ALA A 9 9.29 -3.86 2.62
CA ALA A 9 10.54 -4.63 2.42
C ALA A 9 11.82 -3.89 2.87
N GLN A 10 11.80 -2.55 2.94
CA GLN A 10 12.93 -1.72 3.36
C GLN A 10 12.77 -1.16 4.79
N GLY A 11 11.90 -1.77 5.60
CA GLY A 11 11.67 -1.35 6.98
C GLY A 11 10.75 -0.13 7.16
N GLY A 12 10.28 0.49 6.07
CA GLY A 12 9.29 1.57 6.13
C GLY A 12 7.87 1.05 6.34
N SER A 13 7.21 1.53 7.41
CA SER A 13 5.81 1.23 7.70
C SER A 13 4.87 1.99 6.76
N LEU A 14 3.84 1.31 6.23
CA LEU A 14 2.78 1.96 5.47
C LEU A 14 2.07 3.05 6.30
N GLU A 15 1.93 2.82 7.60
CA GLU A 15 1.33 3.78 8.53
C GLU A 15 2.18 5.05 8.64
N GLU A 16 3.49 4.94 8.80
CA GLU A 16 4.39 6.10 8.88
C GLU A 16 4.39 6.88 7.57
N VAL A 17 4.44 6.17 6.44
CA VAL A 17 4.35 6.77 5.11
C VAL A 17 3.04 7.55 4.97
N CYS A 18 1.91 6.99 5.40
CA CYS A 18 0.63 7.69 5.36
C CYS A 18 0.61 8.88 6.32
N LYS A 19 1.10 8.71 7.55
CA LYS A 19 1.11 9.76 8.59
C LYS A 19 1.86 11.01 8.15
N TYR A 20 3.00 10.85 7.48
CA TYR A 20 3.87 11.97 7.11
C TYR A 20 3.68 12.44 5.66
N GLY A 21 3.21 11.57 4.76
CA GLY A 21 3.11 11.87 3.33
C GLY A 21 1.70 12.01 2.78
N MET A 22 0.66 11.52 3.49
CA MET A 22 -0.72 11.54 3.00
C MET A 22 -1.42 12.83 3.37
N ASN A 23 -2.29 13.33 2.48
CA ASN A 23 -3.16 14.47 2.72
C ASN A 23 -4.65 14.06 2.58
N LYS A 24 -5.57 15.02 2.71
CA LYS A 24 -7.03 14.78 2.61
C LYS A 24 -7.49 14.21 1.26
N THR A 25 -6.64 14.25 0.22
CA THR A 25 -6.90 13.66 -1.10
C THR A 25 -5.99 12.47 -1.40
N CYS A 26 -5.47 11.81 -0.36
CA CYS A 26 -4.42 10.79 -0.39
C CYS A 26 -3.06 11.35 -0.79
N GLY A 27 -2.90 11.82 -2.03
CA GLY A 27 -1.64 12.42 -2.49
C GLY A 27 -0.45 11.46 -2.61
N LEU A 28 -0.61 10.17 -2.29
CA LEU A 28 0.43 9.14 -2.32
C LEU A 28 0.17 8.07 -3.38
N ILE A 29 1.25 7.56 -3.97
CA ILE A 29 1.28 6.35 -4.81
C ILE A 29 2.31 5.42 -4.18
N VAL A 30 1.87 4.30 -3.61
CA VAL A 30 2.75 3.32 -2.97
C VAL A 30 3.09 2.21 -3.97
N ASN A 31 4.38 2.01 -4.25
CA ASN A 31 4.84 0.94 -5.13
C ASN A 31 5.16 -0.34 -4.34
N LEU A 32 4.52 -1.44 -4.73
CA LEU A 32 4.72 -2.79 -4.19
C LEU A 32 5.04 -3.76 -5.32
N SER A 33 6.31 -3.84 -5.72
CA SER A 33 6.72 -4.70 -6.83
C SER A 33 6.86 -6.17 -6.39
N ARG A 34 7.91 -6.52 -5.64
CA ARG A 34 8.20 -7.93 -5.26
C ARG A 34 7.09 -8.58 -4.44
N ALA A 35 6.41 -7.82 -3.59
CA ALA A 35 5.31 -8.33 -2.78
C ALA A 35 4.11 -8.80 -3.62
N ILE A 36 3.89 -8.20 -4.79
CA ILE A 36 2.83 -8.59 -5.73
C ILE A 36 3.34 -9.67 -6.69
N ILE A 37 4.51 -9.45 -7.30
CA ILE A 37 5.08 -10.35 -8.33
C ILE A 37 5.38 -11.74 -7.76
N TYR A 38 5.77 -11.83 -6.48
CA TYR A 38 6.06 -13.08 -5.79
C TYR A 38 4.99 -13.46 -4.76
N ALA A 39 3.77 -12.96 -4.91
CA ALA A 39 2.66 -13.32 -4.02
C ALA A 39 2.32 -14.82 -4.07
N ASP A 40 2.53 -15.46 -5.22
CA ASP A 40 2.36 -16.89 -5.46
C ASP A 40 3.14 -17.28 -6.74
N ASN A 41 3.61 -18.52 -6.82
CA ASN A 41 4.30 -19.08 -7.98
C ASN A 41 3.50 -20.20 -8.68
N SER A 42 2.24 -20.41 -8.28
CA SER A 42 1.30 -21.38 -8.85
C SER A 42 0.32 -20.72 -9.84
N GLU A 43 -0.58 -21.53 -10.40
CA GLU A 43 -1.67 -21.05 -11.26
C GLU A 43 -2.64 -20.08 -10.57
N ASN A 44 -2.61 -20.00 -9.23
CA ASN A 44 -3.44 -19.08 -8.43
C ASN A 44 -2.86 -17.65 -8.32
N PHE A 45 -1.75 -17.35 -9.01
CA PHE A 45 -1.08 -16.04 -8.97
C PHE A 45 -2.03 -14.84 -9.04
N ALA A 46 -2.99 -14.84 -9.98
CA ALA A 46 -3.91 -13.72 -10.15
C ALA A 46 -4.75 -13.44 -8.89
N GLN A 47 -5.18 -14.50 -8.19
CA GLN A 47 -5.94 -14.39 -6.96
C GLN A 47 -5.05 -13.94 -5.79
N ALA A 48 -3.84 -14.48 -5.68
CA ALA A 48 -2.88 -14.09 -4.66
C ALA A 48 -2.43 -12.62 -4.80
N ALA A 49 -2.05 -12.21 -6.01
CA ALA A 49 -1.67 -10.83 -6.33
C ALA A 49 -2.80 -9.84 -6.01
N ARG A 50 -4.04 -10.18 -6.39
CA ARG A 50 -5.24 -9.39 -6.03
C ARG A 50 -5.41 -9.26 -4.53
N THR A 51 -5.22 -10.36 -3.79
CA THR A 51 -5.38 -10.38 -2.33
C THR A 51 -4.38 -9.46 -1.65
N VAL A 52 -3.10 -9.52 -2.04
CA VAL A 52 -2.06 -8.64 -1.51
C VAL A 52 -2.34 -7.16 -1.85
N ALA A 53 -2.67 -6.87 -3.11
CA ALA A 53 -2.99 -5.50 -3.54
C ALA A 53 -4.20 -4.93 -2.77
N ALA A 54 -5.27 -5.71 -2.63
CA ALA A 54 -6.47 -5.31 -1.90
C ALA A 54 -6.23 -5.16 -0.39
N GLY A 55 -5.32 -5.93 0.19
CA GLY A 55 -4.89 -5.76 1.59
C GLY A 55 -4.31 -4.37 1.83
N ILE A 56 -3.34 -3.98 0.99
CA ILE A 56 -2.67 -2.68 1.12
C ILE A 56 -3.61 -1.52 0.80
N GLN A 57 -4.44 -1.65 -0.24
CA GLN A 57 -5.41 -0.62 -0.59
C GLN A 57 -6.37 -0.35 0.58
N ARG A 58 -6.86 -1.39 1.27
CA ARG A 58 -7.72 -1.24 2.46
C ARG A 58 -7.01 -0.55 3.62
N GLN A 59 -5.73 -0.88 3.86
CA GLN A 59 -4.94 -0.20 4.88
C GLN A 59 -4.78 1.30 4.56
N MET A 60 -4.43 1.66 3.32
CA MET A 60 -4.34 3.06 2.89
C MET A 60 -5.69 3.79 3.01
N ALA A 61 -6.79 3.13 2.65
CA ALA A 61 -8.12 3.71 2.78
C ALA A 61 -8.48 4.03 4.25
N GLY A 62 -8.13 3.13 5.18
CA GLY A 62 -8.31 3.38 6.62
C GLY A 62 -7.49 4.58 7.11
N GLN A 63 -6.24 4.70 6.67
CA GLN A 63 -5.40 5.86 6.99
C GLN A 63 -5.97 7.18 6.43
N LEU A 64 -6.45 7.16 5.18
CA LEU A 64 -7.07 8.33 4.56
C LEU A 64 -8.34 8.77 5.30
N GLN A 65 -9.17 7.83 5.74
CA GLN A 65 -10.36 8.12 6.53
C GLN A 65 -9.97 8.78 7.86
N ALA A 66 -8.97 8.24 8.57
CA ALA A 66 -8.49 8.80 9.83
C ALA A 66 -7.91 10.22 9.68
N ILE A 67 -7.25 10.53 8.56
CA ILE A 67 -6.72 11.87 8.25
C ILE A 67 -7.85 12.84 7.85
N SER A 68 -8.86 12.35 7.12
CA SER A 68 -9.95 13.19 6.63
C SER A 68 -10.93 13.62 7.72
N MET A 69 -11.03 12.82 8.80
CA MET A 69 -11.84 13.12 9.99
C MET A 69 -11.14 14.04 11.00
N LYS A 70 -9.87 14.42 10.75
CA LYS A 70 -9.13 15.45 11.49
C LYS A 70 -9.25 16.82 10.80
#